data_AF-A0A0G0LKJ8-F1
#
_entry.id   AF-A0A0G0LKJ8-F1
#
_cell.length_a   1.000
_cell.length_b   1.000
_cell.length_c   1.000
_cell.angle_alpha   90.00
_cell.angle_beta   90.00
_cell.angle_gamma   90.00
#
_symmetry.space_group_name_H-M   'P 1'
#
loop_
_entity.id
_entity.type
_entity.pdbx_description
1 polymer ?
#
loop_
_entity_poly.entity_id
_entity_poly.type
_entity_poly.pdbx_seq_one_letter_code
_entity_poly.pdbx_strand_id
1 'polypeptide(L)'
;MPKNNNRQHIFDVLDSPSPVLVEDQNDLKFSLYLRSREVSQIVLYLEKIMLKKKSERELFASENKAFIDSLMKAFVEDSNLTLEGMQMDQESAQLSMQLATDLRKSVSLINALFHGVEGLIS
;
A
#
# COMPACT_ATOMS: atom_id res chain seq x y z
N MET A 1 -29.58 50.55 -28.41
CA MET A 1 -28.28 50.15 -28.99
C MET A 1 -27.21 50.13 -27.90
N PRO A 2 -26.24 49.19 -27.96
CA PRO A 2 -25.49 48.67 -26.82
C PRO A 2 -24.11 49.32 -26.65
N LYS A 3 -23.45 49.12 -25.50
CA LYS A 3 -22.01 48.88 -25.43
C LYS A 3 -21.66 48.01 -24.22
N ASN A 4 -21.45 46.75 -24.56
CA ASN A 4 -20.78 45.68 -23.85
C ASN A 4 -19.48 46.16 -23.16
N ASN A 5 -19.19 45.66 -21.95
CA ASN A 5 -17.82 45.49 -21.43
C ASN A 5 -17.78 44.46 -20.30
N ASN A 6 -17.96 43.19 -20.70
CA ASN A 6 -17.43 42.02 -20.00
C ASN A 6 -15.91 42.08 -19.91
N ARG A 7 -15.35 42.71 -18.87
CA ARG A 7 -13.90 42.71 -18.58
C ARG A 7 -13.55 42.58 -17.09
N GLN A 8 -14.38 41.89 -16.31
CA GLN A 8 -14.08 41.60 -14.90
C GLN A 8 -13.95 40.10 -14.57
N HIS A 9 -13.90 39.22 -15.57
CA HIS A 9 -13.29 37.90 -15.38
C HIS A 9 -11.84 38.01 -15.83
N ILE A 10 -10.86 37.78 -14.95
CA ILE A 10 -9.72 36.84 -15.16
C ILE A 10 -9.07 36.51 -13.80
N PHE A 11 -9.08 37.39 -12.79
CA PHE A 11 -8.25 37.20 -11.58
C PHE A 11 -8.90 36.48 -10.37
N ASP A 12 -10.22 36.31 -10.32
CA ASP A 12 -10.89 35.63 -9.18
C ASP A 12 -10.96 34.10 -9.29
N VAL A 13 -10.37 33.49 -10.34
CA VAL A 13 -10.46 32.04 -10.57
C VAL A 13 -9.20 31.28 -10.11
N LEU A 14 -8.17 31.98 -9.62
CA LEU A 14 -6.90 31.34 -9.22
C LEU A 14 -6.78 30.95 -7.74
N ASP A 15 -7.81 31.18 -6.93
CA ASP A 15 -7.79 30.91 -5.47
C ASP A 15 -8.87 29.93 -4.99
N SER A 16 -9.55 29.26 -5.92
CA SER A 16 -10.41 28.12 -5.54
C SER A 16 -9.56 26.86 -5.53
N PRO A 17 -9.42 26.14 -4.39
CA PRO A 17 -8.88 24.80 -4.44
C PRO A 17 -9.81 24.04 -5.36
N SER A 18 -9.27 23.55 -6.48
CA SER A 18 -9.99 22.62 -7.33
C SER A 18 -10.59 21.55 -6.42
N PRO A 19 -11.89 21.22 -6.54
CA PRO A 19 -12.44 20.13 -5.74
C PRO A 19 -11.65 18.90 -6.13
N VAL A 20 -10.72 18.49 -5.26
CA VAL A 20 -10.06 17.19 -5.38
C VAL A 20 -11.22 16.21 -5.44
N LEU A 21 -11.31 15.49 -6.55
CA LEU A 21 -12.41 14.61 -6.92
C LEU A 21 -12.75 13.70 -5.73
N VAL A 22 -13.88 13.97 -5.08
CA VAL A 22 -14.33 13.23 -3.89
C VAL A 22 -14.54 11.74 -4.21
N GLU A 23 -14.83 11.41 -5.47
CA GLU A 23 -14.88 10.02 -5.97
C GLU A 23 -13.50 9.34 -5.92
N ASP A 24 -12.45 10.04 -6.35
CA ASP A 24 -11.07 9.54 -6.38
C ASP A 24 -10.53 9.26 -4.96
N GLN A 25 -10.94 10.07 -3.98
CA GLN A 25 -10.60 9.86 -2.57
C GLN A 25 -11.30 8.65 -1.96
N ASN A 26 -12.58 8.42 -2.27
CA ASN A 26 -13.33 7.28 -1.74
C ASN A 26 -12.83 5.96 -2.36
N ASP A 27 -12.52 5.97 -3.66
CA ASP A 27 -11.96 4.81 -4.36
C ASP A 27 -10.57 4.45 -3.83
N LEU A 28 -9.74 5.46 -3.54
CA LEU A 28 -8.45 5.28 -2.88
C LEU A 28 -8.59 4.70 -1.47
N LYS A 29 -9.50 5.25 -0.64
CA LYS A 29 -9.77 4.72 0.71
C LYS A 29 -10.23 3.27 0.68
N PHE A 30 -11.16 2.95 -0.22
CA PHE A 30 -11.64 1.59 -0.39
C PHE A 30 -10.51 0.64 -0.80
N SER A 31 -9.66 1.08 -1.73
CA SER A 31 -8.47 0.34 -2.18
C SER A 31 -7.48 0.11 -1.03
N LEU A 32 -7.17 1.15 -0.25
CA LEU A 32 -6.31 1.06 0.93
C LEU A 32 -6.86 0.07 1.96
N TYR A 33 -8.17 0.11 2.22
CA TYR A 33 -8.82 -0.80 3.16
C TYR A 33 -8.72 -2.26 2.68
N LEU A 34 -9.04 -2.51 1.41
CA LEU A 34 -8.99 -3.86 0.83
C LEU A 34 -7.56 -4.41 0.88
N ARG A 35 -6.58 -3.62 0.44
CA ARG A 35 -5.18 -4.02 0.45
C ARG A 35 -4.63 -4.21 1.85
N SER A 36 -4.95 -3.32 2.78
CA SER A 36 -4.57 -3.48 4.19
C SER A 36 -5.07 -4.82 4.73
N ARG A 37 -6.33 -5.17 4.49
CA ARG A 37 -6.90 -6.45 4.93
C ARG A 37 -6.21 -7.66 4.29
N GLU A 38 -5.96 -7.62 2.98
CA GLU A 38 -5.28 -8.70 2.25
C GLU A 38 -3.86 -8.92 2.79
N VAL A 39 -3.08 -7.85 2.92
CA VAL A 39 -1.69 -7.93 3.42
C VAL A 39 -1.67 -8.37 4.88
N SER A 40 -2.58 -7.91 5.74
CA SER A 40 -2.66 -8.41 7.13
C SER A 40 -2.92 -9.93 7.16
N GLN A 41 -3.74 -10.47 6.25
CA GLN A 41 -3.94 -11.93 6.17
C GLN A 41 -2.67 -12.65 5.73
N ILE A 42 -1.98 -12.11 4.72
CA ILE A 42 -0.68 -12.65 4.26
C ILE A 42 0.33 -12.69 5.41
N VAL A 43 0.45 -11.62 6.20
CA VAL A 43 1.29 -11.56 7.40
C VAL A 43 0.95 -12.72 8.33
N LEU A 44 -0.33 -12.91 8.67
CA LEU A 44 -0.76 -13.98 9.58
C LEU A 44 -0.43 -15.38 9.05
N TYR A 45 -0.54 -15.60 7.75
CA TYR A 45 -0.15 -16.88 7.14
C TYR A 45 1.36 -17.09 7.19
N LEU A 46 2.15 -16.07 6.85
CA LEU A 46 3.60 -16.11 6.92
C LEU A 46 4.09 -16.36 8.34
N GLU A 47 3.50 -15.74 9.35
CA GLU A 47 3.79 -16.00 10.76
C GLU A 47 3.55 -17.46 11.14
N LYS A 48 2.42 -18.04 10.71
CA LYS A 48 2.13 -19.47 10.95
C LYS A 48 3.16 -20.37 10.28
N ILE A 49 3.64 -20.01 9.09
CA ILE A 49 4.70 -20.76 8.40
C ILE A 49 6.01 -20.65 9.19
N MET A 50 6.34 -19.48 9.74
CA MET A 50 7.56 -19.29 10.52
C MET A 50 7.60 -20.14 11.80
N LEU A 51 6.45 -20.53 12.35
CA LEU A 51 6.35 -21.46 13.50
C LEU A 51 6.64 -22.93 13.14
N LYS A 52 6.69 -23.30 11.85
CA LYS A 52 7.01 -24.66 11.39
C LYS A 52 8.50 -24.98 11.52
N LYS A 53 8.87 -26.25 11.41
CA LYS A 53 10.28 -26.68 11.42
C LYS A 53 11.03 -26.13 10.21
N LYS A 54 12.36 -25.97 10.33
CA LYS A 54 13.22 -25.45 9.25
C LYS A 54 13.00 -26.17 7.91
N SER A 55 12.99 -27.50 7.92
CA SER A 55 12.77 -28.31 6.70
C SER A 55 11.40 -28.08 6.05
N GLU A 56 10.35 -27.84 6.84
CA GLU A 56 9.01 -27.54 6.32
C GLU A 56 8.94 -26.14 5.70
N ARG A 57 9.68 -25.17 6.27
CA ARG A 57 9.78 -23.81 5.72
C ARG A 57 10.56 -23.79 4.42
N GLU A 58 11.67 -24.52 4.36
CA GLU A 58 12.47 -24.68 3.13
C GLU A 58 11.66 -25.34 2.02
N LEU A 59 10.91 -26.40 2.35
CA LEU A 59 9.99 -27.05 1.41
C LEU A 59 8.95 -26.05 0.90
N PHE A 60 8.26 -25.34 1.80
CA PHE A 60 7.28 -24.32 1.43
C PHE A 60 7.88 -23.26 0.49
N ALA A 61 9.06 -22.72 0.82
CA ALA A 61 9.72 -21.69 0.02
C ALA A 61 10.08 -22.22 -1.38
N SER A 62 10.53 -23.47 -1.48
CA SER A 62 10.85 -24.09 -2.77
C SER A 62 9.61 -24.34 -3.65
N GLU A 63 8.52 -24.83 -3.07
CA GLU A 63 7.28 -25.15 -3.79
C GLU A 63 6.51 -23.90 -4.20
N ASN A 64 6.62 -22.82 -3.43
CA ASN A 64 5.82 -21.60 -3.60
C ASN A 64 6.64 -20.40 -4.12
N LYS A 65 7.82 -20.63 -4.71
CA LYS A 65 8.69 -19.55 -5.18
C LYS A 65 7.99 -18.57 -6.12
N ALA A 66 7.25 -19.06 -7.13
CA ALA A 66 6.56 -18.20 -8.09
C ALA A 66 5.45 -17.36 -7.42
N PHE A 67 4.78 -17.93 -6.42
CA PHE A 67 3.79 -17.20 -5.62
C PHE A 67 4.47 -16.09 -4.82
N ILE A 68 5.58 -16.39 -4.15
CA ILE A 68 6.34 -15.42 -3.37
C ILE A 68 6.89 -14.30 -4.28
N ASP A 69 7.42 -14.62 -5.45
CA ASP A 69 7.90 -13.62 -6.42
C ASP A 69 6.77 -12.70 -6.88
N SER A 70 5.57 -13.24 -7.09
CA SER A 70 4.38 -12.47 -7.46
C SER A 70 3.92 -11.57 -6.31
N LEU A 71 3.98 -12.09 -5.08
CA LEU A 71 3.65 -11.35 -3.86
C LEU A 71 4.58 -10.14 -3.66
N MET A 72 5.88 -10.32 -3.89
CA MET A 72 6.86 -9.23 -3.81
C MET A 72 6.61 -8.13 -4.84
N LYS A 73 6.14 -8.48 -6.04
CA LYS A 73 5.74 -7.48 -7.05
C LYS A 73 4.50 -6.70 -6.61
N ALA A 74 3.48 -7.40 -6.10
CA ALA A 74 2.28 -6.77 -5.56
C ALA A 74 2.61 -5.79 -4.42
N PHE A 75 3.57 -6.13 -3.56
CA PHE A 75 3.99 -5.23 -2.48
C PHE A 75 4.63 -3.92 -2.97
N VAL A 76 5.26 -3.91 -4.15
CA VAL A 76 5.75 -2.67 -4.76
C VAL A 76 4.58 -1.79 -5.20
N GLU A 77 3.55 -2.39 -5.81
CA GLU A 77 2.33 -1.68 -6.20
C GLU A 77 1.60 -1.12 -4.98
N ASP A 78 1.44 -1.94 -3.92
CA ASP A 78 0.82 -1.53 -2.67
C ASP A 78 1.63 -0.43 -1.96
N SER A 79 2.96 -0.40 -2.11
CA SER A 79 3.80 0.66 -1.55
C SER A 79 3.50 2.02 -2.19
N ASN A 80 3.25 2.06 -3.51
CA ASN A 80 2.84 3.30 -4.16
C ASN A 80 1.48 3.78 -3.65
N LEU A 81 0.54 2.85 -3.45
CA LEU A 81 -0.78 3.16 -2.87
C LEU A 81 -0.67 3.78 -1.47
N THR A 82 0.27 3.31 -0.64
CA THR A 82 0.51 3.93 0.68
C THR A 82 1.01 5.38 0.58
N LEU A 83 1.87 5.69 -0.39
CA LEU A 83 2.39 7.04 -0.58
C LEU A 83 1.30 8.00 -1.04
N GLU A 84 0.38 7.54 -1.90
CA GLU A 84 -0.78 8.31 -2.35
C GLU A 84 -1.73 8.62 -1.18
N GLY A 85 -2.05 7.62 -0.37
CA GLY A 85 -2.96 7.79 0.77
C GLY A 85 -2.42 8.68 1.89
N MET A 86 -1.10 8.79 2.05
CA MET A 86 -0.47 9.70 3.02
C MET A 86 -0.70 11.20 2.72
N GLN A 87 -0.97 11.56 1.47
CA GLN A 87 -1.11 12.96 1.04
C GLN A 87 -2.55 13.47 1.05
N MET A 88 -3.51 12.61 1.39
CA MET A 88 -4.94 12.91 1.29
C MET A 88 -5.50 13.46 2.61
N ASP A 89 -6.19 12.61 3.37
CA ASP A 89 -6.80 12.95 4.65
C ASP A 89 -6.28 12.05 5.77
N GLN A 90 -6.56 12.43 7.02
CA GLN A 90 -6.02 11.75 8.20
C GLN A 90 -6.37 10.25 8.26
N GLU A 91 -7.57 9.86 7.81
CA GLU A 91 -7.99 8.46 7.80
C GLU A 91 -7.20 7.65 6.75
N SER A 92 -7.09 8.18 5.53
CA SER A 92 -6.28 7.59 4.47
C SER A 92 -4.81 7.46 4.87
N ALA A 93 -4.27 8.46 5.57
CA ALA A 93 -2.90 8.43 6.08
C ALA A 93 -2.71 7.32 7.13
N GLN A 94 -3.68 7.11 8.03
CA GLN A 94 -3.64 6.02 9.02
C GLN A 94 -3.70 4.65 8.35
N LEU A 95 -4.62 4.45 7.39
CA LEU A 95 -4.72 3.21 6.61
C LEU A 95 -3.43 2.93 5.84
N SER A 96 -2.82 3.97 5.27
CA SER A 96 -1.55 3.88 4.55
C SER A 96 -0.40 3.50 5.47
N MET A 97 -0.32 4.08 6.67
CA MET A 97 0.69 3.70 7.67
C MET A 97 0.54 2.23 8.11
N GLN A 98 -0.70 1.77 8.30
CA GLN A 98 -0.97 0.38 8.65
C GLN A 98 -0.54 -0.56 7.52
N LEU A 99 -0.94 -0.28 6.29
CA LEU A 99 -0.55 -1.06 5.11
C LEU A 99 0.99 -1.09 4.96
N ALA A 100 1.66 0.06 5.08
CA ALA A 100 3.13 0.11 5.02
C ALA A 100 3.81 -0.74 6.11
N THR A 101 3.25 -0.76 7.32
CA THR A 101 3.76 -1.58 8.43
C THR A 101 3.59 -3.07 8.13
N ASP A 102 2.44 -3.48 7.63
CA ASP A 102 2.15 -4.87 7.28
C ASP A 102 2.96 -5.36 6.08
N LEU A 103 3.19 -4.50 5.08
CA LEU A 103 4.09 -4.77 3.96
C LEU A 103 5.51 -5.00 4.45
N ARG A 104 6.05 -4.09 5.28
CA ARG A 104 7.40 -4.22 5.86
C ARG A 104 7.54 -5.53 6.64
N LYS A 105 6.53 -5.88 7.44
CA LYS A 105 6.53 -7.12 8.22
C LYS A 105 6.50 -8.35 7.31
N SER A 106 5.66 -8.35 6.28
CA SER A 106 5.58 -9.43 5.29
C SER A 106 6.92 -9.66 4.60
N VAL A 107 7.58 -8.60 4.13
CA VAL A 107 8.91 -8.68 3.50
C VAL A 107 9.93 -9.25 4.46
N SER A 108 9.93 -8.83 5.73
CA SER A 108 10.82 -9.38 6.75
C SER A 108 10.62 -10.89 6.96
N LEU A 109 9.36 -11.34 7.04
CA LEU A 109 9.03 -12.77 7.18
C LEU A 109 9.46 -13.57 5.94
N ILE A 110 9.24 -13.04 4.74
CA ILE A 110 9.68 -13.66 3.48
C ILE A 110 11.21 -13.77 3.45
N ASN A 111 11.93 -12.70 3.80
CA ASN A 111 13.39 -12.72 3.85
C ASN A 111 13.90 -13.78 4.84
N ALA A 112 13.26 -13.89 6.01
CA ALA A 112 13.58 -14.91 7.01
C ALA A 112 13.27 -16.34 6.54
N LEU A 113 12.31 -16.53 5.62
CA LEU A 113 12.05 -17.83 5.00
C LEU A 113 13.22 -18.28 4.11
N PHE A 114 13.84 -17.38 3.34
CA PHE A 114 14.94 -17.73 2.43
C PHE A 114 16.32 -17.72 3.08
N HIS A 115 16.58 -16.76 3.97
CA HIS A 115 17.92 -16.53 4.53
C HIS A 115 18.06 -17.02 5.98
N GLY A 116 16.97 -17.55 6.57
CA GLY A 116 16.91 -17.87 7.99
C GLY A 116 16.87 -16.62 8.87
N VAL A 117 16.69 -16.81 10.18
CA VAL A 117 16.68 -15.72 11.17
C VAL A 117 18.04 -15.02 11.28
N GLU A 118 19.12 -15.69 10.86
CA GLU A 118 20.49 -15.15 10.88
C GLU A 118 20.69 -13.99 9.89
N GLY A 119 19.94 -13.95 8.78
CA GLY A 119 19.97 -12.85 7.81
C GLY A 119 19.24 -11.57 8.24
N LEU A 120 18.63 -11.55 9.44
CA LEU A 120 18.02 -10.33 10.01
C LEU A 120 19.01 -9.50 10.85
N ILE A 121 20.25 -10.01 11.05
CA ILE A 121 21.27 -9.39 11.91
C ILE A 121 22.51 -8.92 11.11
N SER A 122 22.56 -9.17 9.78
CA SER A 122 23.68 -8.75 8.92
C SER A 122 23.52 -7.35 8.35
#